data_AF-A0A3P6EZ58-F1
#
_entry.id   AF-A0A3P6EZ58-F1
#
_cell.length_a   1.000
_cell.length_b   1.000
_cell.length_c   1.000
_cell.angle_alpha   90.00
_cell.angle_beta   90.00
_cell.angle_gamma   90.00
#
_symmetry.space_group_name_H-M   'P 1'
#
loop_
_entity.id
_entity.type
_entity.pdbx_description
1 polymer ?
#
loop_
_entity_poly.entity_id
_entity_poly.type
_entity_poly.pdbx_seq_one_letter_code
_entity_poly.pdbx_strand_id
1 'polypeptide(L)'
;MRMQQKYLDQFYMLYDDFNITKLPLLPQETEDIESLKAFSDNFLTPYHPTTSRSNVEDLERRVQTLRLQLKTAEEELERIKS
;
A
#
# COMPACT_ATOMS: atom_id res chain seq x y z
N MET A 1 4.52 16.92 0.72
CA MET A 1 5.33 15.67 0.65
C MET A 1 6.78 15.87 0.20
N ARG A 2 7.13 16.80 -0.71
CA ARG A 2 8.52 16.94 -1.22
C ARG A 2 9.59 17.21 -0.15
N MET A 3 9.24 17.94 0.92
CA MET A 3 10.17 18.23 2.03
C MET A 3 10.50 17.00 2.87
N GLN A 4 9.49 16.21 3.25
CA GLN A 4 9.68 14.98 4.03
C GLN A 4 10.54 13.97 3.26
N GLN A 5 10.35 13.86 1.95
CA GLN A 5 11.17 12.99 1.11
C GLN A 5 12.64 13.40 1.13
N LYS A 6 12.94 14.70 0.99
CA LYS A 6 14.32 15.21 1.05
C LYS A 6 15.03 14.85 2.36
N TYR A 7 14.33 14.93 3.50
CA TYR A 7 14.90 14.55 4.79
C TYR A 7 15.02 13.03 4.96
N LEU A 8 14.08 12.25 4.42
CA LEU A 8 14.20 10.79 4.39
C LEU A 8 15.44 10.34 3.62
N ASP A 9 15.71 10.95 2.46
CA ASP A 9 16.90 10.63 1.66
C ASP A 9 18.18 10.95 2.43
N GLN A 10 18.18 12.04 3.22
CA GLN A 10 19.29 12.37 4.12
C GLN A 10 19.45 11.34 5.25
N PHE A 11 18.36 10.88 5.86
CA PHE A 11 18.42 9.84 6.90
C PHE A 11 19.02 8.54 6.38
N TYR A 12 18.69 8.13 5.17
CA TYR A 12 19.27 6.92 4.56
C TYR A 12 20.77 7.05 4.26
N MET A 13 21.27 8.26 4.03
CA MET A 13 22.72 8.49 3.86
C MET A 13 23.46 8.57 5.20
N LEU A 14 22.81 9.04 6.25
CA LEU A 14 23.43 9.27 7.56
C LEU A 14 23.41 8.04 8.48
N TYR A 15 22.43 7.16 8.28
CA TYR A 15 22.17 6.01 9.14
C TYR A 15 22.03 4.73 8.30
N ASP A 16 23.00 4.48 7.43
CA ASP A 16 23.08 3.29 6.58
C ASP A 16 23.20 1.98 7.39
N ASP A 17 23.77 2.04 8.59
CA ASP A 17 23.90 0.91 9.51
C ASP A 17 22.70 0.68 10.45
N PHE A 18 21.62 1.47 10.32
CA PHE A 18 20.44 1.38 11.21
C PHE A 18 19.18 0.93 10.48
N ASN A 19 18.29 0.26 11.22
CA ASN A 19 16.96 -0.06 10.70
C ASN A 19 16.02 1.17 10.81
N ILE A 20 15.80 1.84 9.68
CA ILE A 20 14.90 3.00 9.59
C ILE A 20 13.48 2.53 9.25
N THR A 21 12.60 2.46 10.25
CA THR A 21 11.18 2.14 10.07
C THR A 21 10.37 3.40 9.75
N LYS A 22 9.66 3.39 8.61
CA LYS A 22 8.72 4.47 8.23
C LYS A 22 7.35 4.17 8.83
N LEU A 23 6.77 5.14 9.51
CA LEU A 23 5.43 5.04 10.07
C LEU A 23 4.46 6.00 9.37
N PRO A 24 3.18 5.61 9.18
CA PRO A 24 2.16 6.50 8.67
C PRO A 24 1.89 7.64 9.66
N LEU A 25 1.60 8.82 9.12
CA LEU A 25 1.01 9.90 9.92
C LEU A 25 -0.46 9.57 10.16
N LEU A 26 -0.84 9.32 11.40
CA LEU A 26 -2.23 9.08 11.78
C LEU A 26 -3.02 10.40 11.83
N PRO A 27 -4.32 10.39 11.46
CA PRO A 27 -5.16 11.59 11.47
C PRO A 27 -5.57 12.02 12.88
N GLN A 28 -5.42 11.14 13.87
CA GLN A 28 -5.82 11.32 15.25
C GLN A 28 -4.72 10.78 16.17
N GLU A 29 -4.69 11.31 17.40
CA GLU A 29 -3.74 10.87 18.42
C GLU A 29 -4.14 9.48 18.96
N THR A 30 -3.16 8.61 19.13
CA THR A 30 -3.35 7.27 19.69
C THR A 30 -3.15 7.33 21.21
N GLU A 31 -4.22 7.60 21.95
CA GLU A 31 -4.18 7.69 23.41
C GLU A 31 -4.69 6.42 24.11
N ASP A 32 -5.55 5.66 23.44
CA ASP A 32 -6.15 4.45 23.99
C ASP A 32 -5.33 3.18 23.67
N ILE A 33 -5.57 2.14 24.47
CA ILE A 33 -4.81 0.88 24.40
C ILE A 33 -5.04 0.16 23.06
N GLU A 34 -6.23 0.26 22.49
CA GLU A 34 -6.58 -0.44 21.25
C GLU A 34 -5.91 0.23 20.05
N SER A 35 -5.96 1.54 19.98
CA SER A 35 -5.26 2.31 18.94
C SER A 35 -3.74 2.17 19.03
N LEU A 36 -3.17 2.09 20.24
CA LEU A 36 -1.75 1.78 20.44
C LEU A 36 -1.37 0.39 19.90
N LYS A 37 -2.20 -0.63 20.16
CA LYS A 37 -1.98 -1.98 19.62
C LYS A 37 -2.05 -1.98 18.11
N ALA A 38 -3.06 -1.36 17.51
CA ALA A 38 -3.18 -1.22 16.07
C ALA A 38 -2.02 -0.42 15.46
N PHE A 39 -1.54 0.61 16.16
CA PHE A 39 -0.37 1.37 15.72
C PHE A 39 0.91 0.55 15.76
N SER A 40 1.07 -0.32 16.77
CA SER A 40 2.24 -1.19 16.94
C SER A 40 2.46 -2.14 15.77
N ASP A 41 1.40 -2.56 15.07
CA ASP A 41 1.49 -3.43 13.89
C ASP A 41 2.28 -2.75 12.73
N ASN A 42 2.27 -1.41 12.67
CA ASN A 42 3.02 -0.63 11.67
C ASN A 42 4.54 -0.65 11.90
N PHE A 43 5.02 -1.10 13.07
CA PHE A 43 6.45 -1.25 13.33
C PHE A 43 7.00 -2.55 12.75
N LEU A 44 6.15 -3.58 12.65
CA LEU A 44 6.51 -4.89 12.13
C LEU A 44 6.30 -4.97 10.61
N THR A 45 5.29 -4.26 10.11
CA THR A 45 4.92 -4.29 8.68
C THR A 45 5.44 -3.05 7.97
N PRO A 46 6.27 -3.20 6.92
CA PRO A 46 6.78 -2.05 6.17
C PRO A 46 5.65 -1.18 5.62
N TYR A 47 5.70 0.13 5.91
CA TYR A 47 4.71 1.06 5.41
C TYR A 47 4.82 1.25 3.89
N HIS A 48 3.75 0.92 3.17
CA HIS A 48 3.62 1.16 1.74
C HIS A 48 2.70 2.36 1.49
N PRO A 49 3.24 3.55 1.15
CA PRO A 49 2.40 4.69 0.82
C PRO A 49 1.59 4.37 -0.43
N THR A 50 0.26 4.36 -0.31
CA THR A 50 -0.68 4.12 -1.42
C THR A 50 -0.57 5.19 -2.51
N THR A 51 0.07 6.33 -2.21
CA THR A 51 0.16 7.51 -3.05
C THR A 51 1.36 7.48 -4.01
N SER A 52 1.65 6.34 -4.62
CA SER A 52 2.48 6.30 -5.82
C SER A 52 1.54 6.43 -7.02
N ARG A 53 1.77 7.43 -7.88
CA ARG A 53 1.01 7.60 -9.14
C ARG A 53 1.14 6.36 -10.05
N SER A 54 2.21 5.57 -9.88
CA SER A 54 2.40 4.24 -10.48
C SER A 54 1.28 3.28 -10.07
N ASN A 55 0.88 3.27 -8.80
CA ASN A 55 -0.14 2.34 -8.32
C ASN A 55 -1.48 2.53 -9.00
N VAL A 56 -1.91 3.76 -9.30
CA VAL A 56 -3.24 3.98 -9.89
C VAL A 56 -3.30 3.38 -11.29
N GLU A 57 -2.32 3.67 -12.14
CA GLU A 57 -2.26 3.13 -13.51
C GLU A 57 -2.08 1.61 -13.51
N ASP A 58 -1.28 1.08 -12.59
CA ASP A 58 -1.07 -0.36 -12.44
C ASP A 58 -2.34 -1.07 -11.94
N LEU A 59 -3.07 -0.46 -10.99
CA LEU A 59 -4.36 -0.95 -10.51
C LEU A 59 -5.42 -0.91 -11.60
N GLU A 60 -5.48 0.17 -12.39
CA GLU A 60 -6.42 0.29 -13.50
C GLU A 60 -6.19 -0.82 -14.54
N ARG A 61 -4.93 -1.11 -14.91
CA ARG A 61 -4.59 -2.23 -15.81
C ARG A 61 -4.99 -3.58 -15.23
N ARG A 62 -4.75 -3.79 -13.92
CA ARG A 62 -5.14 -5.01 -13.21
C ARG A 62 -6.66 -5.21 -13.24
N VAL A 63 -7.44 -4.16 -12.97
CA VAL A 63 -8.91 -4.18 -13.01
C VAL A 63 -9.42 -4.48 -14.42
N GLN A 64 -8.83 -3.88 -15.46
CA GLN A 64 -9.20 -4.18 -16.85
C GLN A 64 -8.94 -5.65 -17.20
N THR A 65 -7.79 -6.19 -16.78
CA THR A 65 -7.44 -7.60 -17.01
C THR A 65 -8.44 -8.53 -16.32
N LEU A 66 -8.78 -8.27 -15.07
CA LEU A 66 -9.75 -9.07 -14.32
C LEU A 66 -11.15 -9.04 -14.94
N ARG A 67 -11.60 -7.89 -15.46
CA ARG A 67 -12.89 -7.79 -16.17
C ARG A 67 -12.91 -8.64 -17.44
N LEU A 68 -11.80 -8.68 -18.18
CA LEU A 68 -11.69 -9.51 -19.37
C LEU A 68 -11.75 -11.01 -19.00
N GLN A 69 -11.02 -11.40 -17.95
CA GLN A 69 -11.03 -12.78 -17.44
C GLN A 69 -12.43 -13.19 -16.94
N LEU A 70 -13.15 -12.29 -16.28
CA LEU A 70 -14.52 -12.55 -15.83
C LEU A 70 -15.43 -12.81 -17.03
N LYS A 71 -15.36 -11.95 -18.06
CA LYS A 71 -16.16 -12.11 -19.28
C LYS A 71 -15.90 -13.45 -19.97
N THR A 72 -14.63 -13.86 -20.08
CA THR A 72 -14.30 -15.17 -20.68
C THR A 72 -14.85 -16.32 -19.86
N ALA A 73 -14.78 -16.25 -18.53
CA ALA A 73 -15.33 -17.28 -17.66
C ALA A 73 -16.86 -17.35 -17.72
N GLU A 74 -17.54 -16.20 -17.86
CA GLU A 74 -18.99 -16.14 -18.07
C GLU A 74 -19.40 -16.79 -19.40
N GLU A 75 -18.69 -16.52 -20.50
CA GLU A 75 -18.93 -17.14 -21.80
C GLU A 75 -18.71 -18.66 -21.77
N GLU A 76 -17.67 -19.14 -21.07
CA GLU A 76 -17.43 -20.57 -20.88
C GLU A 76 -18.54 -21.23 -20.04
N LEU A 77 -19.00 -20.55 -18.99
CA LEU A 77 -20.11 -21.03 -18.16
C LEU A 77 -21.41 -21.12 -18.97
N GLU A 78 -21.70 -20.15 -19.83
CA GLU A 78 -22.87 -20.16 -20.71
C GLU A 78 -22.82 -21.31 -21.73
N ARG A 79 -21.63 -21.61 -22.27
CA ARG A 79 -21.43 -22.78 -23.16
C ARG A 79 -21.65 -24.12 -22.48
N ILE A 80 -21.32 -24.24 -21.20
CA ILE A 80 -21.53 -25.47 -20.42
C ILE A 80 -22.99 -25.60 -19.96
N LYS A 81 -23.71 -24.48 -19.81
CA LYS A 81 -25.13 -24.46 -19.42
C LYS A 81 -26.10 -24.64 -20.61
N SER A 82 -25.67 -24.32 -21.82
CA SER A 82 -26.38 -24.62 -23.08
C SER A 82 -26.20 -26.06 -23.52
#